data_AF-A0A7W0YQ80-F1
#
_entry.id   AF-A0A7W0YQ80-F1
#
_cell.length_a   1.000
_cell.length_b   1.000
_cell.length_c   1.000
_cell.angle_alpha   90.00
_cell.angle_beta   90.00
_cell.angle_gamma   90.00
#
_symmetry.space_group_name_H-M   'P 1'
#
loop_
_entity.id
_entity.type
_entity.pdbx_description
1 polymer ?
#
loop_
_entity_poly.entity_id
_entity_poly.type
_entity_poly.pdbx_seq_one_letter_code
_entity_poly.pdbx_strand_id
1 'polypeptide(L)'
;MEAIGRLAGGIAHDFNNQLQGVSGFANFVGRDPGLGARTRQDLEEIQKATERMAGLTRQLLAFSRQQLLTLETLDLNAAVADG
;
A
#
# COMPACT_ATOMS: atom_id res chain seq x y z
N MET A 1 -18.89 6.03 9.74
CA MET A 1 -17.41 6.02 9.83
C MET A 1 -16.73 4.87 9.05
N GLU A 2 -17.45 3.86 8.51
CA GLU A 2 -16.88 2.80 7.64
C GLU A 2 -16.33 3.27 6.27
N ALA A 3 -16.71 4.45 5.81
CA ALA A 3 -16.33 4.96 4.49
C ALA A 3 -14.81 5.24 4.38
N ILE A 4 -14.16 5.67 5.47
CA ILE A 4 -12.76 6.10 5.46
C ILE A 4 -11.80 4.92 5.23
N GLY A 5 -12.00 3.78 5.90
CA GLY A 5 -11.12 2.62 5.69
C GLY A 5 -11.34 1.92 4.35
N ARG A 6 -12.57 1.93 3.81
CA ARG A 6 -12.83 1.46 2.44
C ARG A 6 -12.18 2.37 1.39
N LEU A 7 -12.29 3.69 1.55
CA LEU A 7 -11.59 4.67 0.69
C LEU A 7 -10.07 4.54 0.78
N ALA A 8 -9.52 4.42 1.99
CA ALA A 8 -8.08 4.26 2.21
C ALA A 8 -7.56 2.96 1.59
N GLY A 9 -8.33 1.87 1.66
CA GLY A 9 -8.01 0.61 0.98
C GLY A 9 -7.94 0.73 -0.54
N GLY A 10 -8.94 1.39 -1.16
CA GLY A 10 -8.96 1.63 -2.60
C GLY A 10 -7.80 2.52 -3.06
N ILE A 11 -7.58 3.64 -2.38
CA ILE A 11 -6.48 4.57 -2.69
C ILE A 11 -5.12 3.88 -2.50
N ALA A 12 -4.93 3.11 -1.43
CA ALA A 12 -3.68 2.39 -1.19
C ALA A 12 -3.40 1.33 -2.26
N HIS A 13 -4.43 0.62 -2.72
CA HIS A 13 -4.32 -0.34 -3.80
C HIS A 13 -3.90 0.33 -5.11
N ASP A 14 -4.60 1.39 -5.52
CA ASP A 14 -4.31 2.08 -6.79
C ASP A 14 -2.92 2.73 -6.77
N PHE A 15 -2.52 3.28 -5.62
CA PHE A 15 -1.17 3.82 -5.45
C PHE A 15 -0.10 2.73 -5.59
N ASN A 16 -0.28 1.56 -4.96
CA ASN A 16 0.64 0.43 -5.12
C ASN A 16 0.71 -0.07 -6.57
N ASN A 17 -0.40 -0.05 -7.31
CA ASN A 17 -0.41 -0.42 -8.72
C ASN A 17 0.45 0.53 -9.56
N GLN A 18 0.37 1.84 -9.30
CA GLN A 18 1.24 2.82 -9.97
C GLN A 18 2.71 2.63 -9.62
N LEU A 19 3.03 2.38 -8.34
CA LEU A 19 4.41 2.10 -7.91
C LEU A 19 4.98 0.84 -8.58
N GLN A 20 4.17 -0.21 -8.76
CA GLN A 20 4.57 -1.39 -9.52
C GLN A 20 4.86 -1.06 -10.98
N GLY A 21 4.03 -0.23 -11.62
CA GLY A 21 4.29 0.23 -12.99
C GLY A 21 5.63 0.97 -13.11
N VAL A 22 5.86 1.95 -12.22
CA VAL A 22 7.12 2.72 -12.17
C VAL A 22 8.33 1.79 -11.94
N SER A 23 8.25 0.89 -10.97
CA SER A 23 9.30 -0.10 -10.68
C SER A 23 9.55 -1.04 -11.87
N GLY A 24 8.49 -1.49 -12.55
CA GLY A 24 8.56 -2.33 -13.73
C GLY A 24 9.28 -1.64 -14.89
N PHE A 25 8.90 -0.40 -15.21
CA PHE A 25 9.57 0.37 -16.26
C PHE A 25 11.03 0.66 -15.92
N ALA A 26 11.33 1.06 -14.67
CA ALA A 26 12.71 1.27 -14.23
C ALA A 26 13.56 -0.01 -14.36
N ASN A 27 12.99 -1.18 -14.03
CA ASN A 27 13.65 -2.47 -14.24
C ASN A 27 13.87 -2.79 -15.72
N PHE A 28 12.91 -2.48 -16.60
CA PHE A 28 13.09 -2.69 -18.03
C PHE A 28 14.18 -1.80 -18.62
N VAL A 29 14.22 -0.52 -18.27
CA VAL A 29 15.30 0.40 -18.70
C VAL A 29 16.65 -0.10 -18.17
N GLY A 30 16.71 -0.57 -16.91
CA GLY A 30 17.94 -1.07 -16.30
C GLY A 30 18.55 -2.32 -16.97
N ARG A 31 17.79 -3.02 -17.82
CA ARG A 31 18.29 -4.18 -18.59
C ARG A 31 19.17 -3.78 -19.77
N ASP A 32 19.17 -2.52 -20.18
CA ASP A 32 20.02 -2.05 -21.27
C ASP A 32 21.52 -2.09 -20.86
N PRO A 33 22.36 -2.88 -21.54
CA PRO A 33 23.80 -2.90 -21.27
C PRO A 33 24.50 -1.58 -21.64
N GLY A 34 23.92 -0.77 -22.54
CA GLY A 34 24.44 0.54 -22.94
C GLY A 34 24.21 1.65 -21.92
N LEU A 35 23.46 1.40 -20.85
CA LEU A 35 23.14 2.43 -19.87
C LEU A 35 24.39 2.94 -19.13
N GLY A 36 24.55 4.26 -19.11
CA GLY A 36 25.63 4.92 -18.38
C GLY A 36 25.54 4.74 -16.86
N ALA A 37 26.68 4.82 -16.17
CA ALA A 37 26.77 4.57 -14.72
C ALA A 37 25.85 5.49 -13.90
N ARG A 38 25.76 6.78 -14.25
CA ARG A 38 24.87 7.72 -13.57
C ARG A 38 23.39 7.34 -13.71
N THR A 39 22.96 6.98 -14.92
CA THR A 39 21.58 6.56 -15.15
C THR A 39 21.25 5.27 -14.39
N ARG A 40 22.19 4.33 -14.27
CA ARG A 40 21.99 3.14 -13.42
C ARG A 40 21.79 3.52 -11.96
N GLN A 41 22.60 4.43 -11.44
CA GLN A 41 22.46 4.92 -10.07
C GLN A 41 21.11 5.62 -9.86
N ASP A 42 20.67 6.44 -10.81
CA ASP A 42 19.36 7.10 -10.76
C ASP A 42 18.22 6.06 -10.75
N LEU A 43 18.32 5.00 -11.56
CA LEU A 43 17.35 3.89 -11.57
C LEU A 43 17.32 3.13 -10.23
N GLU A 44 18.49 2.88 -9.61
CA GLU A 44 18.56 2.28 -8.28
C GLU A 44 17.87 3.15 -7.22
N GLU A 45 18.04 4.47 -7.28
CA GLU A 45 17.36 5.38 -6.36
C GLU A 45 15.84 5.43 -6.60
N ILE A 46 15.39 5.33 -7.85
CA ILE A 46 13.97 5.18 -8.18
C ILE A 46 13.41 3.90 -7.56
N GLN A 47 14.12 2.77 -7.65
CA GLN A 47 13.67 1.51 -7.04
C GLN A 47 13.60 1.59 -5.51
N LYS A 48 14.62 2.19 -4.87
CA LYS A 48 14.59 2.39 -3.41
C LYS A 48 13.43 3.32 -3.02
N ALA A 49 13.14 4.34 -3.81
CA ALA A 49 12.04 5.26 -3.55
C ALA A 49 10.67 4.57 -3.65
N THR A 50 10.44 3.76 -4.70
CA THR A 50 9.19 3.02 -4.88
C THR A 50 8.95 2.01 -3.75
N GLU A 51 10.00 1.31 -3.30
CA GLU A 51 9.92 0.40 -2.14
C GLU A 51 9.55 1.13 -0.85
N ARG A 52 10.20 2.26 -0.56
CA ARG A 52 9.89 3.09 0.61
C ARG A 52 8.45 3.60 0.57
N MET A 53 7.99 4.08 -0.59
CA MET A 53 6.61 4.55 -0.76
C MET A 53 5.60 3.43 -0.52
N ALA A 54 5.83 2.24 -1.08
CA ALA A 54 4.97 1.08 -0.83
C ALA A 54 4.93 0.71 0.66
N GLY A 55 6.06 0.84 1.36
CA GLY A 55 6.15 0.68 2.82
C GLY A 55 5.26 1.66 3.58
N LEU A 56 5.33 2.95 3.24
CA LEU A 56 4.51 4.01 3.86
C LEU A 56 3.01 3.78 3.59
N THR A 57 2.63 3.39 2.38
CA THR A 57 1.24 3.07 2.04
C THR A 57 0.70 1.90 2.87
N ARG A 58 1.51 0.87 3.10
CA ARG A 58 1.14 -0.24 4.00
C ARG A 58 0.94 0.23 5.45
N GLN A 59 1.81 1.09 5.96
CA GLN A 59 1.68 1.66 7.31
C GLN A 59 0.41 2.50 7.46
N LEU A 60 0.11 3.35 6.48
CA LEU A 60 -1.10 4.16 6.45
C LEU A 60 -2.37 3.30 6.45
N LEU A 61 -2.38 2.22 5.66
CA LEU A 61 -3.49 1.27 5.62
C LEU A 61 -3.67 0.54 6.96
N ALA A 62 -2.56 0.13 7.60
CA ALA A 62 -2.59 -0.50 8.91
C ALA A 62 -3.18 0.44 9.98
N PHE A 63 -2.77 1.71 9.97
CA PHE A 63 -3.31 2.74 10.86
C PHE A 63 -4.81 2.99 10.64
N SER A 64 -5.24 3.10 9.38
CA SER A 64 -6.65 3.30 9.03
C SER A 64 -7.54 2.14 9.48
N ARG A 65 -7.02 0.90 9.47
CA ARG A 65 -7.73 -0.29 9.97
C ARG A 65 -7.84 -0.32 11.50
N GLN A 66 -6.81 0.14 12.22
CA GLN A 66 -6.84 0.20 13.69
C GLN A 66 -7.85 1.22 14.22
N GLN A 67 -8.03 2.36 13.53
CA GLN A 67 -9.09 3.32 13.91
C GLN A 67 -10.52 2.77 13.72
N LEU A 68 -10.69 1.69 12.94
CA LEU A 68 -12.00 1.04 12.73
C LEU A 68 -12.29 -0.09 13.72
N LEU A 69 -11.33 -0.50 14.55
CA LEU A 69 -11.55 -1.49 15.60
C LEU A 69 -12.14 -0.83 16.85
N THR A 70 -13.41 -0.45 16.81
CA THR A 70 -14.21 -0.30 18.02
C THR A 70 -14.64 -1.69 18.48
N LEU A 71 -13.96 -2.23 19.49
CA LEU A 71 -14.42 -3.39 20.24
C LEU A 71 -15.68 -2.98 21.01
N GLU A 72 -16.85 -3.36 20.51
CA GLU A 72 -18.10 -3.24 21.26
C GLU A 72 -18.33 -4.53 22.07
N THR A 73 -18.78 -4.38 23.31
CA THR A 73 -19.23 -5.49 24.15
C THR A 73 -20.50 -6.08 23.54
N LEU A 74 -20.35 -7.22 22.86
CA LEU A 74 -21.46 -8.02 22.35
C LEU A 74 -22.04 -8.87 23.49
N ASP A 75 -23.30 -8.62 23.86
CA ASP A 75 -24.05 -9.52 24.74
C ASP A 75 -24.48 -10.76 23.93
N LEU A 76 -23.76 -11.86 24.17
CA LEU A 76 -24.01 -13.13 23.52
C LEU A 76 -25.39 -13.72 23.85
N ASN A 77 -25.98 -13.38 25.01
CA ASN A 77 -27.30 -13.88 25.38
C ASN A 77 -28.40 -13.15 24.60
N ALA A 78 -28.26 -11.84 24.39
CA ALA A 78 -29.18 -11.07 23.56
C ALA A 78 -29.14 -11.52 22.09
N ALA A 79 -27.96 -11.89 21.58
CA ALA A 79 -27.77 -12.31 20.19
C ALA A 79 -28.40 -13.67 19.84
N VAL A 80 -28.61 -14.55 20.83
CA VAL A 80 -29.19 -15.89 20.63
C VAL A 80 -30.70 -15.90 20.90
N ALA A 81 -31.24 -14.88 21.59
CA ALA A 81 -32.65 -14.78 21.93
C ALA A 81 -33.57 -14.32 20.77
N ASP A 82 -33.00 -13.78 19.69
CA ASP A 82 -33.70 -13.34 18.47
C ASP A 82 -33.80 -14.43 17.38
N GLY A 83 -33.55 -15.70 17.73
CA GLY A 83 -33.59 -16.87 16.83
C GLY A 83 -34.82 -17.76 16.97
#